data_AF-A0A2A8HUE5-F1
#
_entry.id   AF-A0A2A8HUE5-F1
#
_cell.length_a   1.000
_cell.length_b   1.000
_cell.length_c   1.000
_cell.angle_alpha   90.00
_cell.angle_beta   90.00
_cell.angle_gamma   90.00
#
_symmetry.space_group_name_H-M   'P 1'
#
loop_
_entity.id
_entity.type
_entity.pdbx_description
1 polymer ?
#
loop_
_entity_poly.entity_id
_entity_poly.type
_entity_poly.pdbx_seq_one_letter_code
_entity_poly.pdbx_strand_id
1 'polypeptide(L)'
;MCDTDAKKAAICYSENFQQFRALNTQMNQIPALAMTLTGGLWFGAGVSENLDTEIRFALLMLAGLSNMALTLVVVRIRDVLQSYLDQIEAFHPPSFAGGTPKTPRAPWLGSYSMITIFCALMLLAAAFSFFGAFWKYWPLALSRWWGVAGFAALLLGLYVIIFSRARRNAGGSSA
;
A
#
# COMPACT_ATOMS: atom_id res chain seq x y z
N MET A 1 40.94 1.87 14.74
CA MET A 1 39.72 1.06 14.93
C MET A 1 40.14 -0.28 15.50
N CYS A 2 39.67 -0.65 16.68
CA CYS A 2 40.03 -1.90 17.33
C CYS A 2 39.38 -3.08 16.56
N ASP A 3 40.05 -4.23 16.46
CA ASP A 3 39.58 -5.42 15.72
C ASP A 3 38.15 -5.86 16.16
N THR A 4 37.79 -5.58 17.41
CA THR A 4 36.45 -5.83 17.95
C THR A 4 35.36 -4.96 17.31
N ASP A 5 35.64 -3.72 16.95
CA ASP A 5 34.66 -2.79 16.36
C ASP A 5 34.35 -3.18 14.91
N ALA A 6 35.38 -3.60 14.17
CA ALA A 6 35.23 -4.11 12.80
C ALA A 6 34.37 -5.39 12.77
N LYS A 7 34.58 -6.30 13.73
CA LYS A 7 33.77 -7.52 13.89
C LYS A 7 32.31 -7.21 14.21
N LYS A 8 32.06 -6.27 15.13
CA LYS A 8 30.69 -5.83 15.47
C LYS A 8 29.97 -5.22 14.26
N ALA A 9 30.66 -4.39 13.48
CA ALA A 9 30.10 -3.78 12.29
C ALA A 9 29.76 -4.82 11.21
N ALA A 10 30.63 -5.82 11.00
CA ALA A 10 30.37 -6.92 10.07
C ALA A 10 29.16 -7.79 10.49
N ILE A 11 29.00 -8.07 11.79
CA ILE A 11 27.83 -8.80 12.31
C ILE A 11 26.56 -7.99 12.08
N CYS A 12 26.55 -6.71 12.46
CA CYS A 12 25.40 -5.83 12.25
C CYS A 12 24.98 -5.75 10.78
N TYR A 13 25.95 -5.64 9.88
CA TYR A 13 25.72 -5.65 8.44
C TYR A 13 25.11 -6.96 7.93
N SER A 14 25.61 -8.11 8.40
CA SER A 14 25.05 -9.42 8.07
C SER A 14 23.59 -9.56 8.54
N GLU A 15 23.30 -9.15 9.78
CA GLU A 15 21.95 -9.19 10.34
C GLU A 15 20.98 -8.28 9.55
N ASN A 16 21.40 -7.06 9.22
CA ASN A 16 20.61 -6.13 8.41
C ASN A 16 20.25 -6.73 7.04
N PHE A 17 21.20 -7.45 6.41
CA PHE A 17 20.92 -8.16 5.15
C PHE A 17 19.93 -9.30 5.30
N GLN A 18 20.02 -10.07 6.38
CA GLN A 18 19.05 -11.15 6.65
C GLN A 18 17.64 -10.58 6.86
N GLN A 19 17.53 -9.50 7.64
CA GLN A 19 16.26 -8.79 7.85
C GLN A 19 15.70 -8.20 6.55
N PHE A 20 16.55 -7.56 5.72
CA PHE A 20 16.17 -7.07 4.40
C PHE A 20 15.59 -8.19 3.52
N ARG A 21 16.25 -9.36 3.47
CA ARG A 21 15.79 -10.51 2.68
C ARG A 21 14.46 -11.07 3.19
N ALA A 22 14.28 -11.14 4.50
CA ALA A 22 13.03 -11.55 5.12
C ALA A 22 11.88 -10.59 4.76
N LEU A 23 12.11 -9.28 4.90
CA LEU A 23 11.15 -8.22 4.52
C LEU A 23 10.79 -8.27 3.03
N ASN A 24 11.77 -8.48 2.15
CA ASN A 24 11.51 -8.60 0.72
C ASN A 24 10.64 -9.83 0.39
N THR A 25 10.85 -10.96 1.08
CA THR A 25 9.99 -12.15 0.95
C THR A 25 8.56 -11.84 1.37
N GLN A 26 8.36 -11.14 2.49
CA GLN A 26 7.03 -10.73 2.95
C GLN A 26 6.37 -9.78 1.94
N MET A 27 7.13 -8.83 1.37
CA MET A 27 6.61 -7.90 0.36
C MET A 27 6.09 -8.62 -0.88
N ASN A 28 6.74 -9.71 -1.30
CA ASN A 28 6.30 -10.54 -2.42
C ASN A 28 5.02 -11.36 -2.13
N GLN A 29 4.64 -11.53 -0.86
CA GLN A 29 3.40 -12.22 -0.48
C GLN A 29 2.17 -11.31 -0.48
N ILE A 30 2.37 -9.99 -0.38
CA ILE A 30 1.27 -9.01 -0.30
C ILE A 30 0.30 -9.10 -1.49
N PRO A 31 0.74 -9.25 -2.76
CA PRO A 31 -0.18 -9.37 -3.88
C PRO A 31 -1.13 -10.56 -3.77
N ALA A 32 -0.65 -11.70 -3.28
CA ALA A 32 -1.47 -12.88 -3.07
C ALA A 32 -2.48 -12.66 -1.94
N LEU A 33 -2.06 -12.05 -0.83
CA LEU A 33 -2.95 -11.68 0.28
C LEU A 33 -4.03 -10.69 -0.16
N ALA A 34 -3.66 -9.72 -0.99
CA ALA A 34 -4.60 -8.76 -1.56
C ALA A 34 -5.63 -9.46 -2.44
N MET A 35 -5.20 -10.34 -3.35
CA MET A 35 -6.11 -11.10 -4.22
C MET A 35 -7.06 -12.01 -3.43
N THR A 36 -6.57 -12.72 -2.41
CA THR A 36 -7.41 -13.65 -1.64
C THR A 36 -8.43 -12.91 -0.80
N LEU A 37 -8.02 -11.85 -0.10
CA LEU A 37 -8.91 -11.04 0.72
C LEU A 37 -9.97 -10.35 -0.15
N THR A 38 -9.54 -9.65 -1.20
CA THR A 38 -10.45 -8.84 -2.01
C THR A 38 -11.31 -9.70 -2.93
N GLY A 39 -10.74 -10.74 -3.53
CA GLY A 39 -11.46 -11.71 -4.34
C GLY A 39 -12.49 -12.48 -3.52
N GLY A 40 -12.14 -12.91 -2.29
CA GLY A 40 -13.07 -13.58 -1.39
C GLY A 40 -14.26 -12.69 -1.00
N LEU A 41 -14.01 -11.42 -0.66
CA LEU A 41 -15.06 -10.47 -0.31
C LEU A 41 -15.97 -10.14 -1.50
N TRP A 42 -15.41 -9.97 -2.70
CA TRP A 42 -16.19 -9.76 -3.92
C TRP A 42 -17.02 -10.97 -4.30
N PHE A 43 -16.47 -12.18 -4.18
CA PHE A 43 -17.20 -13.42 -4.41
C PHE A 43 -18.38 -13.54 -3.43
N GLY A 44 -18.16 -13.28 -2.14
CA GLY A 44 -19.23 -13.29 -1.13
C GLY A 44 -20.32 -12.26 -1.43
N ALA A 45 -19.95 -11.04 -1.86
CA ALA A 45 -20.94 -10.02 -2.22
C ALA A 45 -21.70 -10.33 -3.53
N GLY A 46 -21.07 -11.06 -4.47
CA GLY A 46 -21.62 -11.34 -5.79
C GLY A 46 -22.47 -12.60 -5.89
N VAL A 47 -22.05 -13.70 -5.26
CA VAL A 47 -22.67 -15.03 -5.41
C VAL A 47 -23.81 -15.25 -4.42
N SER A 48 -23.80 -14.56 -3.28
CA SER A 48 -24.81 -14.76 -2.26
C SER A 48 -26.08 -13.96 -2.56
N GLU A 49 -26.86 -14.43 -3.53
CA GLU A 49 -28.13 -13.81 -3.96
C GLU A 49 -29.20 -13.74 -2.86
N ASN A 50 -29.07 -14.57 -1.82
CA ASN A 50 -29.96 -14.58 -0.66
C ASN A 50 -29.47 -13.69 0.51
N LEU A 51 -28.29 -13.05 0.40
CA LEU A 51 -27.83 -12.13 1.44
C LEU A 51 -28.55 -10.78 1.34
N ASP A 52 -28.91 -10.25 2.49
CA ASP A 52 -29.43 -8.90 2.65
C ASP A 52 -28.48 -7.87 2.03
N THR A 53 -29.09 -6.82 1.48
CA THR A 53 -28.38 -5.72 0.81
C THR A 53 -27.36 -5.07 1.74
N GLU A 54 -27.66 -5.00 3.04
CA GLU A 54 -26.77 -4.47 4.09
C GLU A 54 -25.46 -5.25 4.21
N ILE A 55 -25.54 -6.59 4.15
CA ILE A 55 -24.36 -7.45 4.27
C ILE A 55 -23.46 -7.27 3.04
N ARG A 56 -24.05 -7.19 1.84
CA ARG A 56 -23.29 -6.94 0.60
C ARG A 56 -22.63 -5.57 0.60
N PHE A 57 -23.32 -4.55 1.12
CA PHE A 57 -22.75 -3.23 1.34
C PHE A 57 -21.54 -3.29 2.29
N ALA A 58 -21.69 -3.96 3.43
CA ALA A 58 -20.61 -4.11 4.41
C ALA A 58 -19.40 -4.87 3.82
N LEU A 59 -19.63 -5.93 3.05
CA LEU A 59 -18.57 -6.70 2.38
C LEU A 59 -17.79 -5.85 1.37
N LEU A 60 -18.47 -5.04 0.55
CA LEU A 60 -17.82 -4.17 -0.42
C LEU A 60 -17.13 -2.97 0.24
N MET A 61 -17.71 -2.42 1.31
CA MET A 61 -17.04 -1.40 2.14
C MET A 61 -15.76 -1.96 2.77
N LEU A 62 -15.82 -3.17 3.33
CA LEU A 62 -14.67 -3.86 3.88
C LEU A 62 -13.62 -4.12 2.80
N ALA A 63 -14.01 -4.60 1.61
CA ALA A 63 -13.10 -4.81 0.49
C ALA A 63 -12.39 -3.51 0.06
N GLY A 64 -13.11 -2.39 0.03
CA GLY A 64 -12.56 -1.08 -0.25
C GLY A 64 -11.54 -0.64 0.80
N LEU A 65 -11.92 -0.69 2.08
CA LEU A 65 -11.06 -0.31 3.20
C LEU A 65 -9.84 -1.22 3.32
N SER A 66 -9.98 -2.53 3.11
CA SER A 66 -8.87 -3.49 3.12
C SER A 66 -7.85 -3.19 2.03
N ASN A 67 -8.29 -2.86 0.80
CA ASN A 67 -7.38 -2.44 -0.28
C ASN A 67 -6.63 -1.15 0.06
N MET A 68 -7.31 -0.17 0.66
CA MET A 68 -6.67 1.06 1.12
C MET A 68 -5.64 0.79 2.22
N ALA A 69 -5.99 -0.04 3.21
CA ALA A 69 -5.09 -0.43 4.29
C ALA A 69 -3.86 -1.18 3.76
N LEU A 70 -4.05 -2.15 2.85
CA LEU A 70 -2.96 -2.87 2.19
C LEU A 70 -2.05 -1.93 1.39
N THR A 71 -2.62 -0.92 0.71
CA THR A 71 -1.84 0.10 0.01
C THR A 71 -0.91 0.85 0.97
N LEU A 72 -1.42 1.28 2.13
CA LEU A 72 -0.61 1.95 3.15
C LEU A 72 0.47 1.03 3.73
N VAL A 73 0.15 -0.24 3.96
CA VAL A 73 1.10 -1.25 4.45
C VAL A 73 2.23 -1.46 3.44
N VAL A 74 1.94 -1.58 2.14
CA VAL A 74 2.95 -1.75 1.10
C VAL A 74 3.89 -0.55 1.04
N VAL A 75 3.35 0.67 1.04
CA VAL A 75 4.16 1.90 1.06
C VAL A 75 5.07 1.92 2.28
N ARG A 76 4.51 1.61 3.47
CA ARG A 76 5.28 1.60 4.71
C ARG A 76 6.40 0.56 4.71
N ILE A 77 6.12 -0.66 4.26
CA ILE A 77 7.12 -1.73 4.17
C ILE A 77 8.25 -1.30 3.23
N ARG A 78 7.92 -0.65 2.11
CA ARG A 78 8.93 -0.15 1.19
C ARG A 78 9.81 0.94 1.80
N ASP A 79 9.24 1.87 2.54
CA ASP A 79 10.02 2.92 3.21
C ASP A 79 11.01 2.31 4.22
N VAL A 80 10.57 1.30 4.96
CA VAL A 80 11.45 0.55 5.88
C VAL A 80 12.54 -0.19 5.11
N LEU A 81 12.19 -0.84 4.01
CA LEU A 81 13.14 -1.53 3.14
C LEU A 81 14.20 -0.58 2.56
N GLN A 82 13.81 0.65 2.24
CA GLN A 82 14.72 1.69 1.75
C GLN A 82 15.74 2.08 2.83
N SER A 83 15.32 2.26 4.08
CA SER A 83 16.24 2.56 5.20
C SER A 83 17.33 1.49 5.37
N TYR A 84 16.99 0.21 5.18
CA TYR A 84 18.00 -0.86 5.18
C TYR A 84 18.96 -0.77 3.98
N LEU A 85 18.46 -0.44 2.79
CA LEU A 85 19.31 -0.23 1.61
C LEU A 85 20.29 0.93 1.82
N ASP A 86 19.82 2.04 2.38
CA ASP A 86 20.66 3.22 2.65
C ASP A 86 21.79 2.87 3.64
N GLN A 87 21.50 2.05 4.66
CA GLN A 87 22.52 1.56 5.60
C GLN A 87 23.52 0.59 4.95
N ILE A 88 23.05 -0.26 4.02
CA ILE A 88 23.90 -1.19 3.29
C ILE A 88 24.83 -0.43 2.33
N GLU A 89 24.31 0.57 1.62
CA GLU A 89 25.08 1.45 0.74
C GLU A 89 26.16 2.22 1.51
N ALA A 90 25.82 2.76 2.68
CA ALA A 90 26.77 3.49 3.52
C ALA A 90 27.95 2.63 4.02
N PHE A 91 27.75 1.32 4.19
CA PHE A 91 28.80 0.42 4.67
C PHE A 91 29.82 0.06 3.59
N HIS A 92 29.37 -0.19 2.35
CA HIS A 92 30.28 -0.50 1.24
C HIS A 92 29.73 -0.02 -0.13
N PRO A 93 29.90 1.29 -0.46
CA PRO A 93 29.39 1.88 -1.70
C PRO A 93 29.82 1.17 -3.00
N PRO A 94 31.07 0.67 -3.14
CA PRO A 94 31.53 0.08 -4.41
C PRO A 94 30.81 -1.20 -4.83
N SER A 95 30.23 -1.94 -3.87
CA SER A 95 29.52 -3.19 -4.13
C SER A 95 27.99 -3.04 -4.06
N PHE A 96 27.50 -1.82 -3.84
CA PHE A 96 26.07 -1.57 -3.75
C PHE A 96 25.40 -1.70 -5.13
N ALA A 97 24.49 -2.66 -5.23
CA ALA A 97 23.66 -2.83 -6.41
C ALA A 97 22.44 -1.91 -6.30
N GLY A 98 22.61 -0.65 -6.71
CA GLY A 98 21.48 0.28 -6.84
C GLY A 98 20.41 -0.30 -7.77
N GLY A 99 19.15 -0.27 -7.34
CA GLY A 99 18.00 -0.82 -8.07
C GLY A 99 17.73 -0.20 -9.45
N THR A 100 18.57 0.73 -9.90
CA THR A 100 18.62 1.28 -11.25
C THR A 100 19.57 0.43 -12.11
N PRO A 101 19.06 -0.46 -12.98
CA PRO A 101 19.91 -1.21 -13.89
C PRO A 101 20.68 -0.26 -14.81
N LYS A 102 21.98 -0.52 -15.02
CA LYS A 102 22.84 0.28 -15.92
C LYS A 102 22.34 0.33 -17.37
N THR A 103 21.54 -0.67 -17.76
CA THR A 103 20.90 -0.77 -19.08
C THR A 103 19.42 -1.15 -18.89
N PRO A 104 18.52 -0.20 -18.62
CA PRO A 104 17.11 -0.48 -18.42
C PRO A 104 16.44 -0.87 -19.75
N ARG A 105 15.73 -2.01 -19.76
CA ARG A 105 14.87 -2.40 -20.91
C ARG A 105 13.58 -1.57 -20.98
N ALA A 106 13.14 -1.00 -19.87
CA ALA A 106 11.96 -0.16 -19.77
C ALA A 106 12.30 1.09 -18.95
N PRO A 107 12.77 2.18 -19.57
CA PRO A 107 13.30 3.35 -18.87
C PRO A 107 12.25 4.13 -18.07
N TRP A 108 10.95 3.96 -18.36
CA TRP A 108 9.87 4.57 -17.58
C TRP A 108 9.60 3.86 -16.24
N LEU A 109 10.08 2.61 -16.07
CA LEU A 109 9.93 1.84 -14.84
C LEU A 109 11.15 2.11 -13.94
N GLY A 110 11.03 3.10 -13.05
CA GLY A 110 12.06 3.39 -12.04
C GLY A 110 12.12 2.35 -10.90
N SER A 111 12.99 2.58 -9.90
CA SER A 111 13.22 1.68 -8.75
C SER A 111 11.98 1.37 -7.90
N TYR A 112 10.92 2.17 -8.03
CA TYR A 112 9.65 2.01 -7.30
C TYR A 112 8.51 1.43 -8.17
N SER A 113 8.80 1.10 -9.44
CA SER A 113 7.82 0.70 -10.44
C SER A 113 6.85 -0.40 -9.98
N MET A 114 7.39 -1.50 -9.44
CA MET A 114 6.58 -2.64 -8.99
C MET A 114 5.54 -2.23 -7.94
N ILE A 115 5.94 -1.39 -7.00
CA ILE A 115 5.07 -0.93 -5.90
C ILE A 115 4.05 0.07 -6.41
N THR A 116 4.45 0.98 -7.30
CA THR A 116 3.51 1.91 -7.93
C THR A 116 2.41 1.17 -8.67
N ILE A 117 2.74 0.11 -9.40
CA ILE A 117 1.76 -0.74 -10.10
C ILE A 117 0.83 -1.43 -9.10
N PHE A 118 1.36 -2.06 -8.05
CA PHE A 118 0.52 -2.70 -7.03
C PHE A 118 -0.40 -1.70 -6.32
N CYS A 119 0.11 -0.54 -5.93
CA CYS A 119 -0.69 0.50 -5.30
C CYS A 119 -1.79 0.99 -6.26
N ALA A 120 -1.48 1.21 -7.53
CA ALA A 120 -2.47 1.62 -8.52
C ALA A 120 -3.60 0.59 -8.67
N LEU A 121 -3.25 -0.71 -8.74
CA LEU A 121 -4.23 -1.79 -8.86
C LEU A 121 -5.10 -1.93 -7.59
N MET A 122 -4.50 -1.86 -6.40
CA MET A 122 -5.26 -1.92 -5.14
C MET A 122 -6.18 -0.70 -4.98
N LEU A 123 -5.73 0.50 -5.36
CA LEU A 123 -6.56 1.70 -5.33
C LEU A 123 -7.72 1.61 -6.34
N LEU A 124 -7.49 1.04 -7.52
CA LEU A 124 -8.56 0.73 -8.49
C LEU A 124 -9.57 -0.26 -7.90
N ALA A 125 -9.10 -1.34 -7.28
CA ALA A 125 -9.96 -2.31 -6.62
C ALA A 125 -10.78 -1.67 -5.48
N ALA A 126 -10.16 -0.76 -4.71
CA ALA A 126 -10.86 0.00 -3.68
C ALA A 126 -11.95 0.90 -4.27
N ALA A 127 -11.63 1.63 -5.35
CA ALA A 127 -12.56 2.51 -6.04
C ALA A 127 -13.77 1.73 -6.59
N PHE A 128 -13.54 0.57 -7.23
CA PHE A 128 -14.64 -0.27 -7.70
C PHE A 128 -15.48 -0.84 -6.56
N SER A 129 -14.85 -1.19 -5.42
CA SER A 129 -15.58 -1.71 -4.26
C SER A 129 -16.49 -0.64 -3.67
N PHE A 130 -16.00 0.59 -3.49
CA PHE A 130 -16.85 1.70 -3.04
C PHE A 130 -17.92 2.04 -4.06
N PHE A 131 -17.57 2.13 -5.35
CA PHE A 131 -18.55 2.39 -6.40
C PHE A 131 -19.68 1.35 -6.38
N GLY A 132 -19.35 0.07 -6.28
CA GLY A 132 -20.34 -1.00 -6.15
C GLY A 132 -21.22 -0.87 -4.89
N ALA A 133 -20.60 -0.55 -3.75
CA ALA A 133 -21.31 -0.38 -2.47
C ALA A 133 -22.32 0.78 -2.54
N PHE A 134 -21.87 1.97 -2.93
CA PHE A 134 -22.69 3.18 -2.92
C PHE A 134 -23.68 3.27 -4.10
N TRP A 135 -23.35 2.69 -5.27
CA TRP A 135 -24.24 2.73 -6.43
C TRP A 135 -25.33 1.66 -6.38
N LYS A 136 -24.95 0.41 -6.06
CA LYS A 136 -25.83 -0.75 -6.22
C LYS A 136 -26.46 -1.20 -4.90
N TYR A 137 -25.71 -1.23 -3.82
CA TYR A 137 -26.12 -1.86 -2.56
C TYR A 137 -26.35 -0.86 -1.43
N TRP A 138 -26.68 0.39 -1.75
CA TRP A 138 -26.97 1.41 -0.74
C TRP A 138 -28.18 0.99 0.13
N PRO A 139 -28.00 0.77 1.45
CA PRO A 139 -29.02 0.16 2.30
C PRO A 139 -30.03 1.18 2.86
N LEU A 140 -29.65 2.46 2.92
CA LEU A 140 -30.55 3.50 3.41
C LEU A 140 -31.64 3.73 2.36
N ALA A 141 -32.91 3.51 2.74
CA ALA A 141 -34.09 3.67 1.89
C ALA A 141 -34.34 5.09 1.34
N LEU A 142 -33.36 6.00 1.47
CA LEU A 142 -33.33 7.28 0.78
C LEU A 142 -32.73 7.10 -0.62
N SER A 143 -33.38 7.73 -1.60
CA SER A 143 -32.97 7.88 -3.01
C SER A 143 -31.48 7.62 -3.29
N ARG A 144 -31.20 6.84 -4.34
CA ARG A 144 -29.85 6.50 -4.86
C ARG A 144 -28.87 7.68 -4.89
N TRP A 145 -29.37 8.90 -5.06
CA TRP A 145 -28.58 10.14 -5.03
C TRP A 145 -27.87 10.42 -3.69
N TRP A 146 -28.44 9.99 -2.56
CA TRP A 146 -27.79 10.13 -1.24
C TRP A 146 -26.61 9.18 -1.08
N GLY A 147 -26.63 8.01 -1.71
CA GLY A 147 -25.46 7.13 -1.79
C GLY A 147 -24.31 7.78 -2.57
N VAL A 148 -24.61 8.43 -3.69
CA VAL A 148 -23.63 9.20 -4.47
C VAL A 148 -23.11 10.40 -3.66
N ALA A 149 -23.97 11.11 -2.95
CA ALA A 149 -23.57 12.20 -2.05
C ALA A 149 -22.69 11.70 -0.89
N GLY A 150 -22.99 10.54 -0.31
CA GLY A 150 -22.17 9.90 0.72
C GLY A 150 -20.78 9.50 0.21
N PHE A 151 -20.71 8.92 -0.99
CA PHE A 151 -19.43 8.63 -1.63
C PHE A 151 -18.63 9.90 -1.92
N ALA A 152 -19.28 10.94 -2.44
CA ALA A 152 -18.67 12.24 -2.68
C ALA A 152 -18.14 12.87 -1.38
N ALA A 153 -18.90 12.80 -0.29
CA ALA A 153 -18.48 13.28 1.03
C ALA A 153 -17.29 12.48 1.59
N LEU A 154 -17.25 11.16 1.38
CA LEU A 154 -16.13 10.31 1.77
C LEU A 154 -14.85 10.67 1.00
N LEU A 155 -14.96 10.88 -0.32
CA LEU A 155 -13.85 11.35 -1.15
C LEU A 155 -13.37 12.74 -0.72
N LEU A 156 -14.30 13.66 -0.41
CA LEU A 156 -14.00 15.01 0.05
C LEU A 156 -13.32 14.99 1.43
N GLY A 157 -13.75 14.11 2.33
CA GLY A 157 -13.09 13.87 3.61
C GLY A 157 -11.66 13.33 3.46
N LEU A 158 -11.46 12.34 2.59
CA LEU A 158 -10.12 11.83 2.26
C LEU A 158 -9.22 12.94 1.68
N TYR A 159 -9.75 13.74 0.75
CA TYR A 159 -9.05 14.88 0.17
C TYR A 159 -8.61 15.88 1.25
N VAL A 160 -9.51 16.27 2.16
CA VAL A 160 -9.21 17.19 3.26
C VAL A 160 -8.16 16.61 4.21
N ILE A 161 -8.22 15.32 4.55
CA ILE A 161 -7.23 14.67 5.42
C ILE A 161 -5.85 14.66 4.76
N ILE A 162 -5.76 14.30 3.48
CA ILE A 162 -4.51 14.27 2.74
C ILE A 162 -3.92 15.69 2.62
N PHE A 163 -4.75 16.67 2.25
CA PHE A 163 -4.29 18.04 2.01
C PHE A 163 -3.96 18.79 3.30
N SER A 164 -4.67 18.52 4.39
CA SER A 164 -4.33 19.09 5.71
C SER A 164 -3.04 18.50 6.28
N ARG A 165 -2.73 17.22 6.02
CA ARG A 165 -1.42 16.63 6.35
C ARG A 165 -0.29 17.20 5.50
N ALA A 166 -0.50 17.39 4.20
CA ALA A 166 0.49 18.03 3.33
C ALA A 166 0.84 19.46 3.78
N ARG A 167 -0.14 20.26 4.21
CA ARG A 167 0.10 21.61 4.76
C ARG A 167 0.88 21.60 6.08
N ARG A 168 0.64 20.64 6.97
CA ARG A 168 1.39 20.54 8.24
C ARG A 168 2.85 20.21 8.01
N ASN A 169 3.14 19.35 7.02
CA ASN A 169 4.54 19.01 6.68
C ASN A 169 5.26 20.16 5.98
N ALA A 170 4.56 20.99 5.20
CA ALA A 170 5.13 22.18 4.57
C ALA A 170 5.43 23.33 5.56
N GLY A 171 4.67 23.43 6.65
CA GLY A 171 4.89 24.44 7.69
C GLY A 171 6.00 24.12 8.71
N GLY A 172 6.53 22.89 8.71
CA GLY A 172 7.55 22.42 9.67
C GLY A 172 9.00 22.55 9.17
N SER A 173 9.21 22.99 7.93
CA SER A 173 10.56 23.15 7.35
C SER A 173 11.13 24.57 7.50
N SER A 174 10.56 25.37 8.40
CA SER A 174 10.88 26.79 8.62
C SER A 174 11.12 27.11 10.10
N ALA A 175 11.88 26.26 10.79
CA ALA A 175 12.38 26.52 12.14
C ALA A 175 13.80 25.98 12.27
#